data_AF-A0A1M7Y8J4-F1
#
_entry.id   AF-A0A1M7Y8J4-F1
#
_cell.length_a   1.000
_cell.length_b   1.000
_cell.length_c   1.000
_cell.angle_alpha   90.00
_cell.angle_beta   90.00
_cell.angle_gamma   90.00
#
_symmetry.space_group_name_H-M   'P 1'
#
loop_
_entity.id
_entity.type
_entity.pdbx_description
1 polymer ?
#
loop_
_entity_poly.entity_id
_entity_poly.type
_entity_poly.pdbx_seq_one_letter_code
_entity_poly.pdbx_strand_id
1 'polypeptide(L)'
;MSKQEEVIQLMKNPVPKKRVGIIKTQIIKEGSLLYEVRRFKTPGEAAGLVKGLFEYADREMMVVVSLDAKNTPLAVEIVSVGTVNSCLVQIREIFKHAILDNAVNIICFHNHPSGIPEPSQEDLDVTKRLEEAGRLLGIGLLDHIILGEDGQYVSLQEEKRIKNGYIDLQMKEDFQL
;
A
#
# COMPACT_ATOMS: atom_id res chain seq x y z
N MET A 1 56.58 -5.61 -7.64
CA MET A 1 56.60 -4.90 -6.35
C MET A 1 56.53 -5.93 -5.24
N SER A 2 57.30 -5.74 -4.17
CA SER A 2 57.23 -6.62 -3.01
C SER A 2 55.93 -6.39 -2.23
N LYS A 3 55.44 -7.40 -1.50
CA LYS A 3 54.27 -7.24 -0.60
C LYS A 3 54.47 -6.11 0.43
N GLN A 4 55.72 -5.83 0.81
CA GLN A 4 56.05 -4.69 1.68
C GLN A 4 55.84 -3.34 0.98
N GLU A 5 56.20 -3.24 -0.29
CA GLU A 5 55.99 -2.03 -1.10
C GLU A 5 54.49 -1.74 -1.31
N GLU A 6 53.67 -2.76 -1.53
CA GLU A 6 52.21 -2.61 -1.66
C GLU A 6 51.55 -2.10 -0.37
N VAL A 7 51.96 -2.62 0.79
CA VAL A 7 51.45 -2.19 2.10
C VAL A 7 51.85 -0.74 2.39
N ILE A 8 53.09 -0.36 2.08
CA ILE A 8 53.59 1.02 2.23
C ILE A 8 52.84 1.98 1.29
N GLN A 9 52.54 1.56 0.06
CA GLN A 9 51.76 2.33 -0.91
C GLN A 9 50.32 2.59 -0.39
N LEU A 10 49.69 1.56 0.19
CA LEU A 10 48.35 1.61 0.80
C LEU A 10 48.29 2.54 2.03
N MET A 11 49.37 2.62 2.80
CA MET A 11 49.48 3.54 3.95
C MET A 11 49.67 5.00 3.52
N LYS A 12 50.38 5.25 2.42
CA LYS A 12 50.63 6.61 1.89
C LYS A 12 49.42 7.22 1.20
N ASN A 13 48.57 6.39 0.57
CA ASN A 13 47.35 6.81 -0.12
C ASN A 13 46.16 5.92 0.31
N PRO A 14 45.57 6.16 1.49
CA PRO A 14 44.42 5.39 1.95
C PRO A 14 43.23 5.60 1.01
N VAL A 15 42.75 4.52 0.37
CA VAL A 15 41.47 4.55 -0.36
C VAL A 15 40.37 4.81 0.67
N PRO A 16 39.56 5.88 0.55
CA PRO A 16 38.46 6.13 1.49
C PRO A 16 37.48 4.95 1.44
N LYS A 17 37.53 4.07 2.43
CA LYS A 17 36.53 3.01 2.57
C LYS A 17 35.27 3.63 3.15
N LYS A 18 34.30 3.99 2.29
CA LYS A 18 32.98 4.46 2.72
C LYS A 18 32.35 3.37 3.61
N ARG A 19 31.86 3.75 4.79
CA ARG A 19 31.13 2.85 5.68
C ARG A 19 29.68 2.72 5.19
N VAL A 20 29.11 1.52 5.27
CA VAL A 20 27.68 1.26 5.08
C VAL A 20 27.07 0.91 6.44
N GLY A 21 25.86 1.40 6.72
CA GLY A 21 25.15 1.11 7.96
C GLY A 21 24.48 -0.26 7.93
N ILE A 22 24.49 -0.97 9.06
CA ILE A 22 23.64 -2.14 9.30
C ILE A 22 22.32 -1.61 9.88
N ILE A 23 21.20 -1.96 9.26
CA ILE A 23 19.88 -1.43 9.63
C ILE A 23 18.94 -2.52 10.14
N LYS A 24 17.95 -2.11 10.94
CA LYS A 24 16.74 -2.88 11.27
C LYS A 24 15.54 -2.02 10.87
N THR A 25 14.66 -2.55 10.01
CA THR A 25 13.45 -1.84 9.61
C THR A 25 12.28 -2.24 10.50
N GLN A 26 11.51 -1.25 10.95
CA GLN A 26 10.32 -1.43 11.80
C GLN A 26 9.27 -0.37 11.44
N ILE A 27 8.00 -0.74 11.51
CA ILE A 27 6.89 0.23 11.53
C ILE A 27 6.73 0.78 12.94
N ILE A 28 6.41 2.07 13.02
CA ILE A 28 6.02 2.76 14.26
C ILE A 28 4.54 3.11 14.10
N LYS A 29 3.70 2.65 15.03
CA LYS A 29 2.27 2.99 15.06
C LYS A 29 2.09 4.21 15.96
N GLU A 30 1.90 5.38 15.34
CA GLU A 30 1.84 6.67 16.03
C GLU A 30 0.52 6.89 16.80
N GLY A 31 -0.49 6.06 16.53
CA GLY A 31 -1.80 6.13 17.19
C GLY A 31 -2.67 4.91 16.87
N SER A 32 -3.93 4.98 17.31
CA SER A 32 -4.93 3.95 17.05
C SER A 32 -6.29 4.57 16.75
N LEU A 33 -6.99 4.03 15.76
CA LEU A 33 -8.39 4.31 15.48
C LEU A 33 -9.25 3.21 16.13
N LEU A 34 -10.34 3.60 16.80
CA LEU A 34 -11.35 2.64 17.23
C LEU A 34 -12.25 2.28 16.05
N TYR A 35 -12.48 0.98 15.87
CA TYR A 35 -13.39 0.44 14.86
C TYR A 35 -14.13 -0.76 15.45
N GLU A 36 -15.41 -0.89 15.14
CA GLU A 36 -16.26 -1.94 15.72
C GLU A 36 -16.04 -3.31 15.07
N VAL A 37 -15.61 -3.31 13.81
CA VAL A 37 -15.62 -4.49 12.94
C VAL A 37 -14.30 -5.24 13.01
N ARG A 38 -14.25 -6.36 13.74
CA ARG A 38 -13.03 -7.19 13.84
C ARG A 38 -12.50 -7.77 12.52
N ARG A 39 -13.33 -7.85 11.48
CA ARG A 39 -12.98 -8.39 10.15
C ARG A 39 -13.92 -7.80 9.12
N PHE A 40 -13.39 -7.33 8.01
CA PHE A 40 -14.22 -6.89 6.89
C PHE A 40 -14.86 -8.06 6.16
N LYS A 41 -16.18 -7.96 6.00
CA LYS A 41 -17.04 -8.86 5.22
C LYS A 41 -17.66 -8.16 4.02
N THR A 42 -17.79 -6.84 4.08
CA THR A 42 -18.36 -6.02 3.01
C THR A 42 -17.50 -4.77 2.76
N PRO A 43 -17.52 -4.19 1.55
CA PRO A 43 -16.84 -2.93 1.28
C PRO A 43 -17.33 -1.78 2.16
N GLY A 44 -18.62 -1.76 2.51
CA GLY A 44 -19.19 -0.76 3.43
C GLY A 44 -18.55 -0.76 4.83
N GLU A 45 -18.22 -1.93 5.37
CA GLU A 45 -17.47 -2.02 6.64
C GLU A 45 -16.05 -1.44 6.50
N ALA A 46 -15.40 -1.68 5.36
CA ALA A 46 -14.06 -1.15 5.07
C ALA A 46 -14.09 0.38 4.85
N ALA A 47 -15.06 0.88 4.09
CA ALA A 47 -15.28 2.33 3.90
C ALA A 47 -15.55 3.04 5.23
N GLY A 48 -16.34 2.40 6.11
CA GLY A 48 -16.62 2.91 7.45
C GLY A 48 -15.37 3.11 8.32
N LEU A 49 -14.35 2.26 8.18
CA LEU A 49 -13.09 2.38 8.93
C LEU A 49 -12.39 3.73 8.65
N VAL A 50 -12.35 4.13 7.39
CA VAL A 50 -11.57 5.29 6.94
C VAL A 50 -12.40 6.56 6.81
N LYS A 51 -13.73 6.49 6.95
CA LYS A 51 -14.64 7.64 6.77
C LYS A 51 -14.18 8.90 7.51
N GLY A 52 -13.80 8.77 8.78
CA GLY A 52 -13.33 9.90 9.59
C GLY A 52 -12.01 10.53 9.12
N LEU A 53 -11.19 9.81 8.35
CA LEU A 53 -9.99 10.37 7.73
C LEU A 53 -10.32 11.29 6.55
N PHE A 54 -11.46 11.07 5.89
CA PHE A 54 -11.86 11.77 4.67
C PHE A 54 -12.94 12.84 4.90
N GLU A 55 -13.63 12.84 6.04
CA GLU A 55 -14.77 13.72 6.34
C GLU A 55 -14.48 15.22 6.16
N TYR A 56 -13.22 15.65 6.33
CA TYR A 56 -12.78 17.03 6.16
C TYR A 56 -11.66 17.19 5.13
N ALA A 57 -11.52 16.22 4.23
CA ALA A 57 -10.48 16.26 3.21
C ALA A 57 -10.82 17.29 2.12
N ASP A 58 -10.03 18.35 2.03
CA ASP A 58 -10.13 19.39 0.99
C ASP A 58 -9.41 19.01 -0.32
N ARG A 59 -8.79 17.82 -0.33
CA ARG A 59 -7.94 17.28 -1.39
C ARG A 59 -8.20 15.79 -1.55
N GLU A 60 -7.88 15.29 -2.73
CA GLU A 60 -7.82 13.86 -2.98
C GLU A 60 -6.68 13.24 -2.16
N MET A 61 -6.95 12.10 -1.56
CA MET A 61 -5.99 11.32 -0.79
C MET A 61 -6.08 9.86 -1.19
N MET A 62 -4.94 9.20 -1.18
CA MET A 62 -4.85 7.75 -1.31
C MET A 62 -4.51 7.17 0.06
N VAL A 63 -5.35 6.26 0.54
CA VAL A 63 -5.19 5.54 1.80
C VAL A 63 -5.05 4.06 1.53
N VAL A 64 -4.17 3.39 2.26
CA VAL A 64 -4.04 1.93 2.25
C VAL A 64 -4.35 1.39 3.65
N VAL A 65 -5.04 0.26 3.68
CA VAL A 65 -5.24 -0.56 4.87
C VAL A 65 -4.60 -1.92 4.64
N SER A 66 -3.66 -2.30 5.49
CA SER A 66 -3.07 -3.63 5.54
C SER A 66 -3.99 -4.60 6.28
N LEU A 67 -4.08 -5.83 5.78
CA LEU A 67 -4.93 -6.88 6.33
C LEU A 67 -4.14 -8.17 6.58
N ASP A 68 -4.55 -8.92 7.60
CA ASP A 68 -4.09 -10.30 7.80
C ASP A 68 -4.82 -11.30 6.87
N ALA A 69 -4.45 -12.59 6.94
CA ALA A 69 -5.09 -13.67 6.17
C ALA A 69 -6.58 -13.88 6.50
N LYS A 70 -7.07 -13.25 7.56
CA LYS A 70 -8.46 -13.29 8.02
C LYS A 70 -9.19 -12.00 7.66
N ASN A 71 -8.62 -11.10 6.86
CA ASN A 71 -9.17 -9.78 6.52
C ASN A 71 -9.43 -8.89 7.76
N THR A 72 -8.58 -9.04 8.78
CA THR A 72 -8.53 -8.16 9.96
C THR A 72 -7.59 -7.00 9.66
N PRO A 73 -7.98 -5.73 9.88
CA PRO A 73 -7.10 -4.59 9.66
C PRO A 73 -5.95 -4.55 10.67
N LEU A 74 -4.74 -4.32 10.15
CA LEU A 74 -3.49 -4.29 10.90
C LEU A 74 -2.98 -2.86 11.09
N ALA A 75 -3.02 -2.05 10.04
CA ALA A 75 -2.66 -0.64 10.04
C ALA A 75 -3.38 0.13 8.92
N VAL A 76 -3.34 1.46 9.01
CA VAL A 76 -3.87 2.39 8.03
C VAL A 76 -2.82 3.47 7.79
N GLU A 77 -2.61 3.87 6.53
CA GLU A 77 -1.71 4.96 6.18
C GLU A 77 -2.27 5.81 5.04
N ILE A 78 -2.19 7.14 5.19
CA ILE A 78 -2.39 8.08 4.07
C ILE A 78 -1.07 8.13 3.30
N VAL A 79 -1.01 7.45 2.16
CA VAL A 79 0.22 7.29 1.37
C VAL A 79 0.42 8.39 0.35
N SER A 80 -0.63 9.14 0.02
CA SER A 80 -0.54 10.30 -0.86
C SER A 80 -1.65 11.30 -0.56
N VAL A 81 -1.30 12.59 -0.68
CA VAL A 81 -2.22 13.72 -0.59
C VAL A 81 -1.98 14.58 -1.83
N GLY A 82 -3.04 14.77 -2.61
CA GLY A 82 -3.02 15.43 -3.90
C GLY A 82 -3.53 16.87 -3.87
N THR A 83 -4.15 17.23 -4.98
CA THR A 83 -4.90 18.47 -5.20
C THR A 83 -6.40 18.18 -5.06
N VAL A 84 -7.24 19.18 -5.37
CA VAL A 84 -8.71 19.01 -5.35
C VAL A 84 -9.20 17.99 -6.39
N ASN A 85 -8.45 17.78 -7.48
CA ASN A 85 -8.92 17.01 -8.66
C ASN A 85 -7.94 15.91 -9.12
N SER A 86 -6.84 15.70 -8.40
CA SER A 86 -5.88 14.64 -8.74
C SER A 86 -4.95 14.34 -7.57
N CYS A 87 -4.62 13.07 -7.38
CA CYS A 87 -3.64 12.58 -6.44
C CYS A 87 -2.62 11.68 -7.13
N LEU A 88 -1.33 12.01 -7.04
CA LEU A 88 -0.28 11.16 -7.61
C LEU A 88 -0.10 9.90 -6.75
N VAL A 89 -0.44 8.74 -7.30
CA VAL A 89 -0.33 7.45 -6.58
C VAL A 89 0.92 6.70 -7.00
N GLN A 90 1.79 6.43 -6.02
CA GLN A 90 3.01 5.64 -6.22
C GLN A 90 2.84 4.25 -5.60
N ILE A 91 2.70 3.23 -6.46
CA ILE A 91 2.47 1.82 -6.09
C ILE A 91 3.50 1.31 -5.06
N ARG A 92 4.77 1.74 -5.18
CA ARG A 92 5.82 1.35 -4.23
C ARG A 92 5.59 1.83 -2.80
N GLU A 93 4.93 2.97 -2.60
CA GLU A 93 4.67 3.50 -1.26
C GLU A 93 3.54 2.71 -0.58
N ILE A 94 2.51 2.32 -1.35
CA ILE A 94 1.45 1.41 -0.91
C ILE A 94 2.02 0.06 -0.49
N PHE A 95 2.88 -0.55 -1.32
CA PHE A 95 3.46 -1.84 -0.97
C PHE A 95 4.57 -1.76 0.07
N LYS A 96 5.26 -0.62 0.22
CA LYS A 96 6.17 -0.39 1.34
C LYS A 96 5.42 -0.49 2.67
N HIS A 97 4.27 0.16 2.78
CA HIS A 97 3.37 0.01 3.93
C HIS A 97 3.02 -1.46 4.17
N ALA A 98 2.48 -2.12 3.14
CA ALA A 98 2.00 -3.50 3.23
C ALA A 98 3.11 -4.49 3.64
N ILE A 99 4.30 -4.37 3.05
CA ILE A 99 5.46 -5.22 3.34
C ILE A 99 5.92 -5.02 4.79
N LEU A 100 6.05 -3.77 5.23
CA LEU A 100 6.56 -3.49 6.57
C LEU A 100 5.58 -3.88 7.67
N ASP A 101 4.27 -3.91 7.37
CA ASP A 101 3.23 -4.34 8.31
C ASP A 101 2.90 -5.85 8.19
N ASN A 102 3.63 -6.59 7.34
CA ASN A 102 3.43 -8.02 7.06
C ASN A 102 2.00 -8.35 6.58
N ALA A 103 1.46 -7.49 5.72
CA ALA A 103 0.13 -7.67 5.15
C ALA A 103 0.06 -8.92 4.26
N VAL A 104 -1.05 -9.65 4.36
CA VAL A 104 -1.42 -10.70 3.40
C VAL A 104 -2.22 -10.08 2.26
N ASN A 105 -3.04 -9.08 2.59
CA ASN A 105 -3.89 -8.38 1.65
C ASN A 105 -3.90 -6.88 1.96
N ILE A 106 -4.30 -6.07 0.98
CA ILE A 106 -4.56 -4.64 1.13
C ILE A 106 -5.94 -4.26 0.59
N ILE A 107 -6.49 -3.18 1.15
CA ILE A 107 -7.56 -2.40 0.53
C ILE A 107 -7.03 -0.98 0.31
N CYS A 108 -7.25 -0.43 -0.86
CA CYS A 108 -6.95 0.97 -1.17
C CYS A 108 -8.22 1.81 -1.16
N PHE A 109 -8.08 3.08 -0.78
CA PHE A 109 -9.18 4.03 -0.73
C PHE A 109 -8.77 5.34 -1.37
N HIS A 110 -9.66 5.89 -2.19
CA HIS A 110 -9.50 7.20 -2.81
C HIS A 110 -10.77 8.02 -2.49
N ASN A 111 -10.67 9.28 -2.03
CA ASN A 111 -11.82 10.20 -2.03
C ASN A 111 -11.84 11.18 -3.20
N HIS A 112 -13.01 11.47 -3.76
CA HIS A 112 -13.19 12.61 -4.66
C HIS A 112 -13.84 13.77 -3.89
N PRO A 113 -13.16 14.92 -3.68
CA PRO A 113 -13.73 16.08 -3.00
C PRO A 113 -14.99 16.65 -3.69
N SER A 114 -15.26 16.28 -4.94
CA SER A 114 -16.51 16.60 -5.66
C SER A 114 -17.73 15.91 -5.07
N GLY A 115 -17.53 14.88 -4.24
CA GLY A 115 -18.56 14.08 -3.61
C GLY A 115 -19.11 12.94 -4.46
N ILE A 116 -18.73 12.83 -5.73
CA ILE A 116 -19.19 11.79 -6.65
C ILE A 116 -18.16 10.65 -6.69
N PRO A 117 -18.48 9.43 -6.25
CA PRO A 117 -17.51 8.33 -6.17
C PRO A 117 -17.29 7.57 -7.50
N GLU A 118 -17.61 8.19 -8.64
CA GLU A 118 -17.47 7.54 -9.94
C GLU A 118 -15.99 7.39 -10.31
N PRO A 119 -15.48 6.18 -10.61
CA PRO A 119 -14.07 5.98 -10.91
C PRO A 119 -13.62 6.73 -12.14
N SER A 120 -12.52 7.47 -12.01
CA SER A 120 -11.82 8.03 -13.15
C SER A 120 -11.05 6.94 -13.90
N GLN A 121 -10.60 7.26 -15.13
CA GLN A 121 -9.71 6.35 -15.87
C GLN A 121 -8.38 6.14 -15.13
N GLU A 122 -7.90 7.15 -14.41
CA GLU A 122 -6.68 7.07 -13.60
C GLU A 122 -6.86 6.09 -12.43
N ASP A 123 -8.02 6.11 -11.76
CA ASP A 123 -8.34 5.15 -10.69
C ASP A 123 -8.30 3.71 -11.19
N LEU A 124 -8.89 3.46 -12.38
CA LEU A 124 -8.89 2.14 -12.99
C LEU A 124 -7.47 1.68 -13.37
N ASP A 125 -6.63 2.58 -13.85
CA ASP A 125 -5.26 2.25 -14.25
C ASP A 125 -4.35 2.05 -13.03
N VAL A 126 -4.54 2.82 -11.96
CA VAL A 126 -3.91 2.57 -10.65
C VAL A 126 -4.34 1.20 -10.11
N THR A 127 -5.63 0.87 -10.17
CA THR A 127 -6.18 -0.42 -9.71
C THR A 127 -5.49 -1.60 -10.41
N LYS A 128 -5.37 -1.56 -11.74
CA LYS A 128 -4.71 -2.64 -12.50
C LYS A 128 -3.24 -2.81 -12.07
N ARG A 129 -2.52 -1.70 -11.90
CA ARG A 129 -1.12 -1.72 -11.46
C ARG A 129 -0.97 -2.25 -10.03
N LEU A 130 -1.93 -1.97 -9.15
CA LEU A 130 -1.99 -2.53 -7.81
C LEU A 130 -2.22 -4.04 -7.85
N GLU A 131 -3.15 -4.54 -8.67
CA GLU A 131 -3.37 -5.99 -8.84
C GLU A 131 -2.12 -6.69 -9.35
N GLU A 132 -1.46 -6.14 -10.37
CA GLU A 132 -0.25 -6.70 -10.95
C GLU A 132 0.90 -6.76 -9.94
N ALA A 133 1.17 -5.64 -9.24
CA ALA A 133 2.22 -5.57 -8.24
C ALA A 133 1.92 -6.47 -7.04
N GLY A 134 0.67 -6.49 -6.58
CA GLY A 134 0.24 -7.33 -5.47
C GLY A 134 0.42 -8.82 -5.77
N ARG A 135 0.05 -9.25 -6.98
CA ARG A 135 0.31 -10.62 -7.45
C ARG A 135 1.80 -10.96 -7.45
N LEU A 136 2.66 -10.05 -7.92
CA LEU A 136 4.11 -10.28 -7.94
C LEU A 136 4.73 -10.36 -6.54
N LEU A 137 4.18 -9.61 -5.59
CA LEU A 137 4.68 -9.53 -4.21
C LEU A 137 4.06 -10.58 -3.28
N GLY A 138 3.02 -11.29 -3.73
CA GLY A 138 2.25 -12.19 -2.87
C GLY A 138 1.40 -11.45 -1.82
N ILE A 139 0.94 -10.23 -2.14
CA ILE A 139 0.08 -9.39 -1.30
C ILE A 139 -1.16 -9.00 -2.11
N GLY A 140 -2.32 -9.57 -1.82
CA GLY A 140 -3.53 -9.40 -2.64
C GLY A 140 -4.17 -8.03 -2.51
N LEU A 141 -4.67 -7.44 -3.60
CA LEU A 141 -5.57 -6.29 -3.56
C LEU A 141 -7.01 -6.81 -3.42
N LEU A 142 -7.61 -6.74 -2.24
CA LEU A 142 -9.00 -7.20 -2.08
C LEU A 142 -9.98 -6.25 -2.75
N ASP A 143 -9.75 -4.95 -2.58
CA ASP A 143 -10.63 -3.92 -3.12
C ASP A 143 -9.88 -2.59 -3.29
N HIS A 144 -10.42 -1.75 -4.17
CA HIS A 144 -10.10 -0.35 -4.28
C HIS A 144 -11.43 0.42 -4.21
N ILE A 145 -11.63 1.14 -3.12
CA ILE A 145 -12.90 1.79 -2.79
C ILE A 145 -12.78 3.29 -3.02
N ILE A 146 -13.66 3.83 -3.84
CA ILE A 146 -13.73 5.28 -4.09
C ILE A 146 -14.84 5.86 -3.22
N LEU A 147 -14.51 6.88 -2.44
CA LEU A 147 -15.36 7.52 -1.44
C LEU A 147 -15.89 8.85 -1.98
N GLY A 148 -17.18 9.07 -1.80
CA GLY A 148 -17.87 10.32 -2.09
C GLY A 148 -18.40 10.99 -0.81
N GLU A 149 -19.27 11.97 -1.00
CA GLU A 149 -19.95 12.67 0.11
C GLU A 149 -21.03 11.79 0.75
N ASP A 150 -21.45 12.16 1.97
CA ASP A 150 -22.53 11.51 2.72
C ASP A 150 -22.38 9.99 2.91
N GLY A 151 -21.15 9.47 2.83
CA GLY A 151 -20.85 8.04 2.94
C GLY A 151 -21.17 7.23 1.68
N GLN A 152 -21.39 7.88 0.54
CA GLN A 152 -21.42 7.21 -0.75
C GLN A 152 -20.05 6.61 -1.07
N TYR A 153 -20.04 5.46 -1.73
CA TYR A 153 -18.82 4.84 -2.20
C TYR A 153 -19.09 3.94 -3.41
N VAL A 154 -18.03 3.64 -4.15
CA VAL A 154 -17.99 2.61 -5.18
C VAL A 154 -16.90 1.60 -4.82
N SER A 155 -17.25 0.31 -4.81
CA SER A 155 -16.29 -0.79 -4.70
C SER A 155 -15.93 -1.30 -6.09
N LEU A 156 -14.66 -1.18 -6.46
CA LEU A 156 -14.18 -1.70 -7.74
C LEU A 156 -14.16 -3.24 -7.76
N GLN A 157 -14.12 -3.88 -6.60
CA GLN A 157 -14.33 -5.33 -6.48
C GLN A 157 -15.77 -5.71 -6.82
N GLU A 158 -16.78 -5.05 -6.25
CA GLU A 158 -18.20 -5.36 -6.48
C GLU A 158 -18.60 -5.08 -7.95
N GLU A 159 -18.01 -4.04 -8.55
CA GLU A 159 -18.15 -3.74 -9.97
C GLU A 159 -17.38 -4.70 -10.91
N LYS A 160 -16.67 -5.70 -10.36
CA LYS A 160 -15.87 -6.67 -11.10
C LYS A 160 -14.75 -6.02 -11.94
N ARG A 161 -14.21 -4.90 -11.47
CA ARG A 161 -13.04 -4.24 -12.07
C ARG A 161 -11.73 -4.84 -11.58
N ILE A 162 -11.75 -5.50 -10.42
CA ILE A 162 -10.65 -6.30 -9.87
C ILE A 162 -10.91 -7.77 -10.23
N LYS A 163 -9.94 -8.40 -10.88
CA LYS A 163 -10.05 -9.78 -11.39
C LYS A 163 -9.45 -10.80 -10.43
N ASN A 164 -8.44 -10.42 -9.66
CA ASN A 164 -7.65 -11.32 -8.81
C ASN A 164 -7.68 -10.89 -7.35
N GLY A 165 -8.88 -10.62 -6.81
CA GLY A 165 -9.06 -10.18 -5.42
C GLY A 165 -8.58 -11.18 -4.37
N TYR A 166 -8.30 -12.42 -4.77
CA TYR A 166 -7.60 -13.41 -3.96
C TYR A 166 -6.38 -13.87 -4.77
N ILE A 167 -5.23 -13.98 -4.10
CA ILE A 167 -4.09 -14.71 -4.66
C ILE A 167 -4.60 -16.12 -4.90
N ASP A 168 -4.83 -16.45 -6.16
CA ASP A 168 -5.33 -17.76 -6.55
C ASP A 168 -4.36 -18.81 -6.01
N LEU A 169 -4.92 -19.89 -5.46
CA LEU A 169 -4.15 -21.05 -4.96
C LEU A 169 -3.27 -21.67 -6.06
N GLN A 170 -3.45 -21.25 -7.33
CA GLN A 170 -2.58 -21.55 -8.46
C GLN A 170 -1.11 -21.12 -8.26
N MET A 171 -0.80 -20.13 -7.40
CA MET A 171 0.60 -19.84 -7.07
C MET A 171 1.32 -20.95 -6.28
N LYS A 172 0.58 -21.93 -5.73
CA LYS A 172 1.22 -23.13 -5.15
C LYS A 172 1.81 -24.07 -6.20
N GLU A 173 1.40 -23.99 -7.46
CA GLU A 173 1.95 -24.81 -8.53
C GLU A 173 3.13 -24.13 -9.22
N ASP A 174 3.08 -22.80 -9.40
CA ASP A 174 4.13 -22.05 -10.13
C ASP A 174 5.41 -21.77 -9.33
N PHE A 175 5.39 -21.91 -8.00
CA PHE A 175 6.53 -21.62 -7.12
C PHE A 175 7.01 -22.83 -6.28
N GLN A 176 6.75 -24.07 -6.73
CA GLN A 176 7.48 -25.22 -6.17
C GLN A 176 8.95 -25.16 -6.64
N LEU A 177 9.80 -24.57 -5.79
CA LEU A 177 11.25 -24.82 -5.74
C LEU A 177 11.53 -26.01 -4.82
#